data_AF-A0A7W9QC89-F1
#
_entry.id   AF-A0A7W9QC89-F1
#
_cell.length_a   1.000
_cell.length_b   1.000
_cell.length_c   1.000
_cell.angle_alpha   90.00
_cell.angle_beta   90.00
_cell.angle_gamma   90.00
#
_symmetry.space_group_name_H-M   'P 1'
#
loop_
_entity.id
_entity.type
_entity.pdbx_description
1 polymer ?
#
loop_
_entity_poly.entity_id
_entity_poly.type
_entity_poly.pdbx_seq_one_letter_code
_entity_poly.pdbx_strand_id
1 'polypeptide(L)'
;MPVTEDTTQEEIRPSPRDAASGRMPRWLPRAMVLALSLVACFQFASWAFHELTSLLLNILIAFFLALAIEPAVDWMAARGVRRGLATGLVFLGVLIAVAGFFALLGSMLAGQMVTMVEDFPKYLDKVISWVNDTFHTELSRVEVQDSLLHSDWLQKYVQDSANNVLDVSTQVLGGLFKVLTVTLFAFYFAADGPRLRRALCSVLPLHRQTEVLRAWEIAVAKTGGYLYSRGLMALISGIAHYVLLEILGVPYAPALAVWVGLISQFIPTIGTYLAGSLPMLIAFTVNPWYAVWVLGFVVIYQQFENYLLQPRITAKTVDIHPAVAFGSVIAGTALLGAVGALIAIPATATLQAFLGAYIKRYEVTDDPRVQGGNRKPKGESRLARARRALRRGGSQPALGADAEDGAGAALAAPAIVGAGDSAAAGGAATVGSGAASSVAVGSPGAVDAAAVPEASGDAPAVGPTAKEPLGGPVGEG
;
A
#
# COMPACT_ATOMS: atom_id res chain seq x y z
N MET A 1 35.12 -65.39 -85.44
CA MET A 1 35.32 -64.01 -85.93
C MET A 1 35.20 -63.07 -84.74
N PRO A 2 36.21 -62.26 -84.41
CA PRO A 2 36.11 -61.27 -83.34
C PRO A 2 35.61 -59.93 -83.90
N VAL A 3 34.74 -59.25 -83.15
CA VAL A 3 34.40 -57.83 -83.39
C VAL A 3 34.93 -57.07 -82.18
N THR A 4 35.89 -56.20 -82.44
CA THR A 4 36.41 -55.18 -81.53
C THR A 4 35.42 -54.02 -81.49
N GLU A 5 34.93 -53.64 -80.32
CA GLU A 5 34.28 -52.34 -80.12
C GLU A 5 35.20 -51.44 -79.29
N ASP A 6 35.66 -50.40 -79.97
CA ASP A 6 36.48 -49.29 -79.51
C ASP A 6 35.60 -48.37 -78.64
N THR A 7 36.05 -48.09 -77.42
CA THR A 7 35.30 -47.25 -76.48
C THR A 7 35.77 -45.80 -76.61
N THR A 8 35.16 -45.04 -77.52
CA THR A 8 35.37 -43.59 -77.60
C THR A 8 34.55 -42.91 -76.51
N GLN A 9 35.21 -42.31 -75.51
CA GLN A 9 34.55 -41.49 -74.50
C GLN A 9 34.03 -40.19 -75.12
N GLU A 10 32.71 -40.02 -75.17
CA GLU A 10 32.07 -38.74 -75.49
C GLU A 10 32.11 -37.81 -74.27
N GLU A 11 32.82 -36.70 -74.44
CA GLU A 11 32.91 -35.57 -73.55
C GLU A 11 31.53 -34.92 -73.35
N ILE A 12 30.92 -35.14 -72.18
CA ILE A 12 29.63 -34.56 -71.81
C ILE A 12 29.79 -33.04 -71.63
N ARG A 13 29.50 -32.27 -72.67
CA ARG A 13 29.32 -30.82 -72.55
C ARG A 13 28.04 -30.56 -71.75
N PRO A 14 28.08 -29.77 -70.66
CA PRO A 14 26.87 -29.42 -69.92
C PRO A 14 25.90 -28.70 -70.85
N SER A 15 24.65 -29.14 -70.79
CA SER A 15 23.61 -28.69 -71.70
C SER A 15 23.25 -27.21 -71.42
N PRO A 16 22.85 -26.40 -72.41
CA PRO A 16 22.45 -25.00 -72.20
C PRO A 16 21.27 -24.83 -71.21
N ARG A 17 20.59 -25.93 -70.88
CA ARG A 17 19.49 -25.97 -69.91
C ARG A 17 19.98 -25.85 -68.47
N ASP A 18 21.23 -26.22 -68.17
CA ASP A 18 21.79 -26.16 -66.82
C ASP A 18 22.18 -24.73 -66.40
N ALA A 19 22.42 -23.83 -67.36
CA ALA A 19 22.74 -22.42 -67.11
C ALA A 19 21.50 -21.55 -66.75
N ALA A 20 20.28 -22.04 -66.99
CA ALA A 20 19.05 -21.28 -66.76
C ALA A 20 18.45 -21.46 -65.35
N SER A 21 18.92 -22.44 -64.58
CA SER A 21 18.36 -22.84 -63.28
C SER A 21 18.80 -21.96 -62.09
N GLY A 22 19.73 -21.02 -62.30
CA GLY A 22 20.28 -20.17 -61.23
C GLY A 22 19.59 -18.82 -61.01
N ARG A 23 18.54 -18.46 -61.76
CA ARG A 23 17.87 -17.15 -61.61
C ARG A 23 16.78 -17.20 -60.55
N MET A 24 17.00 -16.51 -59.43
CA MET A 24 16.03 -16.37 -58.34
C MET A 24 14.65 -15.96 -58.88
N PRO A 25 13.55 -16.63 -58.45
CA PRO A 25 12.21 -16.30 -58.90
C PRO A 25 11.83 -14.84 -58.60
N ARG A 26 11.30 -14.10 -59.58
CA ARG A 26 11.03 -12.63 -59.45
C ARG A 26 9.98 -12.26 -58.39
N TRP A 27 9.21 -13.23 -57.89
CA TRP A 27 8.24 -13.05 -56.80
C TRP A 27 8.90 -13.13 -55.42
N LEU A 28 10.02 -13.83 -55.30
CA LEU A 28 10.73 -14.04 -54.03
C LEU A 28 11.26 -12.72 -53.43
N PRO A 29 11.89 -11.80 -54.19
CA PRO A 29 12.31 -10.50 -53.64
C PRO A 29 11.13 -9.65 -53.17
N ARG A 30 10.00 -9.69 -53.89
CA ARG A 30 8.80 -8.92 -53.52
C ARG A 30 8.16 -9.49 -52.24
N ALA A 31 8.04 -10.81 -52.15
CA ALA A 31 7.55 -11.49 -50.96
C ALA A 31 8.47 -11.25 -49.76
N MET A 32 9.79 -11.28 -49.95
CA MET A 32 10.77 -10.98 -48.90
C MET A 32 10.70 -9.53 -48.43
N VAL A 33 10.55 -8.56 -49.34
CA VAL A 33 10.39 -7.13 -48.97
C VAL A 33 9.08 -6.91 -48.20
N LEU A 34 7.99 -7.57 -48.60
CA LEU A 34 6.70 -7.47 -47.91
C LEU A 34 6.73 -8.15 -46.53
N ALA A 35 7.40 -9.30 -46.41
CA ALA A 35 7.61 -9.96 -45.13
C ALA A 35 8.49 -9.13 -44.19
N LEU A 36 9.59 -8.57 -44.71
CA LEU A 36 10.49 -7.69 -43.94
C LEU A 36 9.80 -6.39 -43.54
N SER A 37 8.96 -5.79 -44.40
CA SER A 37 8.23 -4.57 -44.06
C SER A 37 7.16 -4.84 -42.99
N LEU A 38 6.50 -6.01 -43.04
CA LEU A 38 5.52 -6.39 -42.03
C LEU A 38 6.20 -6.69 -40.69
N VAL A 39 7.36 -7.35 -40.69
CA VAL A 39 8.19 -7.54 -39.49
C VAL A 39 8.70 -6.21 -38.95
N ALA A 40 9.19 -5.31 -39.81
CA ALA A 40 9.64 -3.97 -39.41
C ALA A 40 8.49 -3.14 -38.82
N CYS A 41 7.29 -3.21 -39.42
CA CYS A 41 6.10 -2.54 -38.90
C CYS A 41 5.68 -3.12 -37.55
N PHE A 42 5.70 -4.45 -37.39
CA PHE A 42 5.43 -5.10 -36.11
C PHE A 42 6.45 -4.72 -35.03
N GLN A 43 7.74 -4.69 -35.36
CA GLN A 43 8.82 -4.27 -34.44
C GLN A 43 8.71 -2.79 -34.08
N PHE A 44 8.36 -1.92 -35.03
CA PHE A 44 8.14 -0.51 -34.76
C PHE A 44 6.90 -0.29 -33.90
N ALA A 45 5.80 -1.00 -34.18
CA ALA A 45 4.58 -0.93 -33.39
C ALA A 45 4.80 -1.48 -31.97
N SER A 46 5.56 -2.56 -31.80
CA SER A 46 5.88 -3.12 -30.48
C SER A 46 6.81 -2.19 -29.68
N TRP A 47 7.84 -1.62 -30.34
CA TRP A 47 8.70 -0.61 -29.74
C TRP A 47 7.91 0.64 -29.32
N ALA A 48 7.10 1.19 -30.23
CA ALA A 48 6.26 2.35 -29.95
C ALA A 48 5.26 2.05 -28.82
N PHE A 49 4.62 0.88 -28.83
CA PHE A 49 3.69 0.47 -27.77
C PHE A 49 4.38 0.38 -26.40
N HIS A 50 5.59 -0.16 -26.33
CA HIS A 50 6.37 -0.19 -25.09
C HIS A 50 6.73 1.22 -24.59
N GLU A 51 7.19 2.10 -25.47
CA GLU A 51 7.58 3.46 -25.12
C GLU A 51 6.36 4.34 -24.73
N LEU A 52 5.27 4.22 -25.49
CA LEU A 52 3.98 4.87 -25.19
C LEU A 52 3.41 4.38 -23.86
N THR A 53 3.50 3.08 -23.56
CA THR A 53 3.04 2.54 -22.27
C THR A 53 3.85 3.14 -21.13
N SER A 54 5.19 3.19 -21.24
CA SER A 54 6.06 3.83 -20.25
C SER A 54 5.70 5.31 -20.01
N LEU A 55 5.47 6.06 -21.09
CA LEU A 55 5.03 7.45 -21.03
C LEU A 55 3.65 7.58 -20.35
N LEU A 56 2.70 6.72 -20.73
CA LEU A 56 1.34 6.72 -20.18
C LEU A 56 1.34 6.41 -18.67
N LEU A 57 2.20 5.51 -18.22
CA LEU A 57 2.41 5.22 -16.80
C LEU A 57 3.01 6.42 -16.06
N ASN A 58 3.97 7.14 -16.64
CA ASN A 58 4.51 8.37 -16.06
C ASN A 58 3.45 9.47 -15.96
N ILE A 59 2.61 9.63 -16.99
CA ILE A 59 1.46 10.54 -16.96
C ILE A 59 0.47 10.13 -15.88
N LEU A 60 0.21 8.83 -15.71
CA LEU A 60 -0.68 8.31 -14.68
C LEU A 60 -0.13 8.63 -13.27
N ILE A 61 1.16 8.40 -13.05
CA ILE A 61 1.84 8.80 -11.80
C ILE A 61 1.69 10.30 -11.56
N ALA A 62 1.98 11.12 -12.58
CA ALA A 62 1.88 12.57 -12.50
C ALA A 62 0.45 13.03 -12.17
N PHE A 63 -0.55 12.37 -12.75
CA PHE A 63 -1.96 12.61 -12.47
C PHE A 63 -2.31 12.31 -11.01
N PHE A 64 -1.89 11.16 -10.48
CA PHE A 64 -2.11 10.84 -9.06
C PHE A 64 -1.38 11.79 -8.11
N LEU A 65 -0.16 12.18 -8.45
CA LEU A 65 0.60 13.17 -7.69
C LEU A 65 -0.13 14.52 -7.69
N ALA A 66 -0.68 14.93 -8.83
CA ALA A 66 -1.50 16.15 -8.94
C ALA A 66 -2.76 16.06 -8.06
N LEU A 67 -3.50 14.94 -8.08
CA LEU A 67 -4.66 14.73 -7.21
C LEU A 67 -4.29 14.77 -5.72
N ALA A 68 -3.10 14.29 -5.36
CA ALA A 68 -2.65 14.29 -3.97
C ALA A 68 -2.26 15.69 -3.47
N ILE A 69 -1.75 16.53 -4.35
CA ILE A 69 -1.36 17.92 -4.08
C ILE A 69 -2.57 18.88 -4.20
N GLU A 70 -3.59 18.54 -4.99
CA GLU A 70 -4.77 19.38 -5.24
C GLU A 70 -5.44 19.92 -3.96
N PRO A 71 -5.66 19.17 -2.87
CA PRO A 71 -6.25 19.72 -1.65
C PRO A 71 -5.42 20.86 -1.03
N ALA A 72 -4.08 20.77 -1.07
CA ALA A 72 -3.20 21.82 -0.57
C ALA A 72 -3.24 23.05 -1.48
N VAL A 73 -3.32 22.84 -2.80
CA VAL A 73 -3.47 23.91 -3.80
C VAL A 73 -4.82 24.60 -3.66
N ASP A 74 -5.91 23.85 -3.51
CA ASP A 74 -7.27 24.37 -3.35
C ASP A 74 -7.41 25.14 -2.03
N TRP A 75 -6.79 24.68 -0.95
CA TRP A 75 -6.74 25.42 0.32
C TRP A 75 -6.03 26.76 0.18
N MET A 76 -4.95 26.82 -0.59
CA MET A 76 -4.21 28.07 -0.83
C MET A 76 -4.96 28.98 -1.83
N ALA A 77 -5.60 28.41 -2.84
CA ALA A 77 -6.43 29.13 -3.80
C ALA A 77 -7.68 29.73 -3.13
N ALA A 78 -8.28 29.02 -2.17
CA ALA A 78 -9.40 29.51 -1.36
C ALA A 78 -9.01 30.72 -0.50
N ARG A 79 -7.72 30.92 -0.22
CA ARG A 79 -7.17 32.11 0.47
C ARG A 79 -6.81 33.26 -0.48
N GLY A 80 -7.17 33.17 -1.76
CA GLY A 80 -6.99 34.23 -2.74
C GLY A 80 -5.70 34.15 -3.58
N VAL A 81 -4.88 33.10 -3.41
CA VAL A 81 -3.68 32.91 -4.23
C VAL A 81 -4.06 32.41 -5.62
N ARG A 82 -3.49 32.98 -6.69
CA ARG A 82 -3.69 32.51 -8.07
C ARG A 82 -3.28 31.04 -8.16
N ARG A 83 -4.12 30.18 -8.74
CA ARG A 83 -3.94 28.71 -8.75
C ARG A 83 -2.57 28.24 -9.26
N GLY A 84 -2.00 28.91 -10.27
CA GLY A 84 -0.64 28.62 -10.76
C GLY A 84 0.45 28.91 -9.71
N LEU A 85 0.35 30.03 -8.98
CA LEU A 85 1.27 30.34 -7.87
C LEU A 85 1.08 29.39 -6.69
N ALA A 86 -0.17 29.05 -6.37
CA ALA A 86 -0.47 28.08 -5.32
C ALA A 86 0.15 26.71 -5.62
N THR A 87 0.02 26.25 -6.86
CA THR A 87 0.65 25.01 -7.33
C THR A 87 2.17 25.10 -7.23
N GLY A 88 2.78 26.20 -7.70
CA GLY A 88 4.22 26.41 -7.61
C GLY A 88 4.74 26.41 -6.18
N LEU A 89 4.04 27.05 -5.24
CA LEU A 89 4.42 27.09 -3.83
C LEU A 89 4.35 25.71 -3.17
N VAL A 90 3.31 24.91 -3.47
CA VAL A 90 3.21 23.56 -2.91
C VAL A 90 4.29 22.64 -3.49
N PHE A 91 4.53 22.68 -4.80
CA PHE A 91 5.62 21.92 -5.43
C PHE A 91 6.98 22.32 -4.89
N LEU A 92 7.23 23.62 -4.72
CA LEU A 92 8.46 24.12 -4.11
C LEU A 92 8.61 23.62 -2.67
N GLY A 93 7.53 23.65 -1.87
CA GLY A 93 7.52 23.12 -0.51
C GLY A 93 7.85 21.62 -0.46
N VAL A 94 7.26 20.82 -1.35
CA VAL A 94 7.57 19.39 -1.47
C VAL A 94 9.02 19.18 -1.90
N LEU A 95 9.52 19.94 -2.88
CA LEU A 95 10.90 19.85 -3.35
C LEU A 95 11.89 20.20 -2.24
N ILE A 96 11.65 21.25 -1.46
CA ILE A 96 12.47 21.63 -0.30
C ILE A 96 12.44 20.53 0.76
N ALA A 97 11.27 19.96 1.05
CA ALA A 97 11.14 18.88 2.03
C ALA A 97 11.93 17.62 1.60
N VAL A 98 11.83 17.23 0.33
CA VAL A 98 12.56 16.08 -0.23
C VAL A 98 14.06 16.35 -0.28
N ALA A 99 14.49 17.52 -0.78
CA ALA A 99 15.90 17.89 -0.82
C ALA A 99 16.50 17.99 0.59
N GLY A 100 15.77 18.58 1.54
CA GLY A 100 16.16 18.66 2.94
C GLY A 100 16.29 17.28 3.59
N PHE A 101 15.35 16.37 3.32
CA PHE A 101 15.45 14.99 3.79
C PHE A 101 16.71 14.29 3.28
N PHE A 102 16.96 14.33 1.97
CA PHE A 102 18.16 13.70 1.38
C PHE A 102 19.45 14.39 1.80
N ALA A 103 19.45 15.71 2.03
CA ALA A 103 20.61 16.41 2.57
C ALA A 103 20.91 15.98 4.01
N LEU A 104 19.90 15.90 4.88
CA LEU A 104 20.04 15.41 6.25
C LEU A 104 20.54 13.97 6.27
N LEU A 105 19.90 13.09 5.49
CA LEU A 105 20.26 11.67 5.41
C LEU A 105 21.65 11.49 4.80
N GLY A 106 21.97 12.21 3.72
CA GLY A 106 23.28 12.16 3.07
C GLY A 106 24.41 12.62 3.98
N SER A 107 24.20 13.73 4.72
CA SER A 107 25.18 14.22 5.70
C SER A 107 25.39 13.24 6.86
N MET A 108 24.29 12.62 7.34
CA MET A 108 24.33 11.57 8.35
C MET A 108 25.13 10.36 7.85
N LEU A 109 24.78 9.83 6.67
CA LEU A 109 25.42 8.64 6.12
C LEU A 109 26.90 8.90 5.85
N ALA A 110 27.26 10.06 5.29
CA ALA A 110 28.66 10.43 5.08
C ALA A 110 29.43 10.48 6.40
N GLY A 111 28.88 11.11 7.44
CA GLY A 111 29.51 11.16 8.76
C GLY A 111 29.67 9.78 9.39
N GLN A 112 28.64 8.93 9.33
CA GLN A 112 28.71 7.57 9.85
C GLN A 112 29.73 6.70 9.11
N MET A 113 29.83 6.82 7.79
CA MET A 113 30.81 6.09 7.00
C MET A 113 32.24 6.52 7.35
N VAL A 114 32.49 7.82 7.55
CA VAL A 114 33.79 8.34 8.00
C VAL A 114 34.14 7.78 9.38
N THR A 115 33.22 7.87 10.35
CA THR A 115 33.45 7.34 11.70
C THR A 115 33.66 5.83 11.69
N MET A 116 32.93 5.08 10.87
CA MET A 116 33.12 3.63 10.72
C MET A 116 34.50 3.29 10.18
N VAL A 117 35.00 4.03 9.18
CA VAL A 117 36.35 3.81 8.61
C VAL A 117 37.44 4.19 9.62
N GLU A 118 37.28 5.31 10.32
CA GLU A 118 38.25 5.79 11.33
C GLU A 118 38.31 4.88 12.57
N ASP A 119 37.17 4.38 13.04
CA ASP A 119 37.08 3.51 14.21
C ASP A 119 37.13 2.01 13.88
N PHE A 120 37.18 1.64 12.59
CA PHE A 120 37.30 0.25 12.14
C PHE A 120 38.41 -0.53 12.87
N PRO A 121 39.63 0.02 13.05
CA PRO A 121 40.68 -0.67 13.78
C PRO A 121 40.28 -0.92 15.24
N LYS A 122 39.64 0.05 15.91
CA LYS A 122 39.22 -0.10 17.32
C LYS A 122 38.11 -1.13 17.49
N TYR A 123 37.19 -1.25 16.51
CA TYR A 123 36.17 -2.29 16.53
C TYR A 123 36.78 -3.68 16.35
N LEU A 124 37.72 -3.83 15.41
CA LEU A 124 38.52 -5.04 15.25
C LEU A 124 39.22 -5.41 16.55
N ASP A 125 39.79 -4.43 17.25
CA ASP A 125 40.48 -4.65 18.51
C ASP A 125 39.56 -5.18 19.61
N LYS A 126 38.36 -4.61 19.73
CA LYS A 126 37.35 -5.08 20.70
C LYS A 126 36.84 -6.47 20.38
N VAL A 127 36.69 -6.80 19.09
CA VAL A 127 36.28 -8.14 18.66
C VAL A 127 37.41 -9.14 18.90
N ILE A 128 38.64 -8.82 18.53
CA ILE A 128 39.81 -9.67 18.77
C ILE A 128 40.02 -9.88 20.26
N SER A 129 39.90 -8.84 21.10
CA SER A 129 40.03 -8.98 22.55
C SER A 129 38.91 -9.84 23.12
N TRP A 130 37.66 -9.64 22.70
CA TRP A 130 36.53 -10.48 23.14
C TRP A 130 36.70 -11.94 22.72
N VAL A 131 37.18 -12.21 21.50
CA VAL A 131 37.45 -13.57 21.02
C VAL A 131 38.62 -14.18 21.80
N ASN A 132 39.71 -13.46 22.00
CA ASN A 132 40.86 -13.95 22.74
C ASN A 132 40.51 -14.22 24.22
N ASP A 133 39.68 -13.37 24.84
CA ASP A 133 39.21 -13.55 26.22
C ASP A 133 38.19 -14.70 26.35
N THR A 134 37.32 -14.89 25.35
CA THR A 134 36.27 -15.91 25.37
C THR A 134 36.77 -17.30 24.97
N PHE A 135 37.70 -17.37 24.02
CA PHE A 135 38.19 -18.62 23.41
C PHE A 135 39.66 -18.92 23.73
N HIS A 136 40.31 -18.13 24.58
CA HIS A 136 41.72 -18.30 24.97
C HIS A 136 42.67 -18.52 23.78
N THR A 137 42.47 -17.76 22.72
CA THR A 137 43.27 -17.79 21.49
C THR A 137 44.18 -16.56 21.43
N GLU A 138 45.32 -16.63 20.73
CA GLU A 138 46.16 -15.46 20.45
C GLU A 138 46.07 -15.07 18.98
N LEU A 139 44.97 -14.42 18.59
CA LEU A 139 44.86 -13.82 17.27
C LEU A 139 45.63 -12.48 17.22
N SER A 140 46.59 -12.36 16.31
CA SER A 140 47.38 -11.15 16.09
C SER A 140 46.69 -10.19 15.12
N ARG A 141 46.71 -8.89 15.45
CA ARG A 141 46.14 -7.77 14.67
C ARG A 141 46.77 -7.63 13.27
N VAL A 142 48.03 -8.03 13.12
CA VAL A 142 48.85 -7.77 11.93
C VAL A 142 48.49 -8.68 10.75
N GLU A 143 48.14 -9.95 10.99
CA GLU A 143 47.77 -10.90 9.93
C GLU A 143 46.38 -10.61 9.32
N VAL A 144 45.44 -10.13 10.14
CA VAL A 144 44.06 -9.84 9.71
C VAL A 144 43.97 -8.49 9.00
N GLN A 145 44.72 -7.47 9.46
CA GLN A 145 44.68 -6.13 8.88
C GLN A 145 45.39 -6.06 7.52
N ASP A 146 46.51 -6.78 7.35
CA ASP A 146 47.24 -6.81 6.08
C ASP A 146 46.51 -7.62 5.00
N SER A 147 45.84 -8.73 5.40
CA SER A 147 44.99 -9.53 4.50
C SER A 147 43.70 -8.81 4.09
N LEU A 148 43.12 -7.95 4.93
CA LEU A 148 41.88 -7.24 4.63
C LEU A 148 42.10 -5.98 3.79
N LEU A 149 43.17 -5.22 4.02
CA LEU A 149 43.46 -3.98 3.26
C LEU A 149 44.02 -4.25 1.86
N HIS A 150 44.70 -5.37 1.65
CA HIS A 150 45.20 -5.81 0.33
C HIS A 150 44.27 -6.80 -0.39
N SER A 151 43.07 -7.01 0.13
CA SER A 151 42.15 -7.97 -0.45
C SER A 151 41.60 -7.49 -1.79
N ASP A 152 41.64 -8.39 -2.78
CA ASP A 152 41.18 -8.14 -4.16
C ASP A 152 39.75 -7.57 -4.21
N TRP A 153 38.89 -7.86 -3.22
CA TRP A 153 37.51 -7.35 -3.21
C TRP A 153 37.43 -5.83 -3.04
N LEU A 154 38.33 -5.22 -2.27
CA LEU A 154 38.31 -3.78 -2.02
C LEU A 154 38.87 -3.02 -3.23
N GLN A 155 39.97 -3.50 -3.83
CA GLN A 155 40.47 -2.96 -5.09
C GLN A 155 39.46 -3.14 -6.23
N LYS A 156 38.83 -4.32 -6.34
CA LYS A 156 37.81 -4.58 -7.36
C LYS A 156 36.55 -3.75 -7.15
N TYR A 157 36.12 -3.51 -5.91
CA TYR A 157 35.00 -2.59 -5.61
C TYR A 157 35.32 -1.14 -5.98
N VAL A 158 36.54 -0.66 -5.70
CA VAL A 158 36.99 0.69 -6.07
C VAL A 158 37.13 0.82 -7.59
N GLN A 159 37.64 -0.21 -8.26
CA GLN A 159 37.87 -0.21 -9.71
C GLN A 159 36.58 -0.41 -10.51
N ASP A 160 35.64 -1.23 -10.03
CA ASP A 160 34.28 -1.36 -10.57
C ASP A 160 33.46 -0.08 -10.32
N SER A 161 33.67 0.60 -9.18
CA SER A 161 33.06 1.91 -8.93
C SER A 161 33.60 3.01 -9.86
N ALA A 162 34.90 2.96 -10.20
CA ALA A 162 35.53 3.92 -11.12
C ALA A 162 35.12 3.71 -12.59
N ASN A 163 34.93 2.46 -13.02
CA ASN A 163 34.50 2.14 -14.39
C ASN A 163 32.99 2.35 -14.59
N ASN A 164 32.17 2.29 -13.54
CA ASN A 164 30.72 2.55 -13.59
C ASN A 164 30.35 4.04 -13.48
N VAL A 165 31.30 4.97 -13.39
CA VAL A 165 30.98 6.41 -13.23
C VAL A 165 30.16 6.94 -14.40
N LEU A 166 30.42 6.50 -15.63
CA LEU A 166 29.65 6.91 -16.81
C LEU A 166 28.23 6.33 -16.79
N ASP A 167 28.05 5.08 -16.38
CA ASP A 167 26.73 4.44 -16.27
C ASP A 167 25.90 5.01 -15.12
N VAL A 168 26.53 5.29 -13.98
CA VAL A 168 25.87 6.01 -12.86
C VAL A 168 25.46 7.41 -13.30
N SER A 169 26.32 8.11 -14.04
CA SER A 169 26.01 9.46 -14.56
C SER A 169 24.82 9.45 -15.52
N THR A 170 24.75 8.49 -16.45
CA THR A 170 23.63 8.37 -17.39
C THR A 170 22.33 7.95 -16.69
N GLN A 171 22.40 7.06 -15.69
CA GLN A 171 21.24 6.69 -14.87
C GLN A 171 20.72 7.85 -14.03
N VAL A 172 21.61 8.63 -13.40
CA VAL A 172 21.23 9.81 -12.61
C VAL A 172 20.60 10.86 -13.51
N LEU A 173 21.19 11.14 -14.68
CA LEU A 173 20.66 12.11 -15.63
C LEU A 173 19.30 11.67 -16.18
N GLY A 174 19.17 10.39 -16.55
CA GLY A 174 17.90 9.81 -17.00
C GLY A 174 16.82 9.80 -15.90
N GLY A 175 17.21 9.51 -14.66
CA GLY A 175 16.34 9.59 -13.48
C GLY A 175 15.86 11.01 -13.21
N LEU A 176 16.76 11.99 -13.28
CA LEU A 176 16.43 13.41 -13.14
C LEU A 176 15.44 13.86 -14.22
N PHE A 177 15.66 13.46 -15.48
CA PHE A 177 14.74 13.78 -16.57
C PHE A 177 13.35 13.15 -16.35
N LYS A 178 13.28 11.90 -15.85
CA LYS A 178 12.02 11.25 -15.48
C LYS A 178 11.29 12.00 -14.36
N VAL A 179 11.99 12.32 -13.27
CA VAL A 179 11.42 13.07 -12.14
C VAL A 179 10.95 14.44 -12.58
N LEU A 180 11.74 15.15 -13.39
CA LEU A 180 11.37 16.45 -13.95
C LEU A 180 10.12 16.34 -14.82
N THR A 181 10.06 15.33 -15.70
CA THR A 181 8.91 15.09 -16.57
C THR A 181 7.64 14.84 -15.77
N VAL A 182 7.67 13.90 -14.81
CA VAL A 182 6.53 13.58 -13.94
C VAL A 182 6.11 14.82 -13.13
N THR A 183 7.06 15.56 -12.58
CA THR A 183 6.81 16.78 -11.80
C THR A 183 6.18 17.87 -12.67
N LEU A 184 6.65 18.05 -13.90
CA LEU A 184 6.11 19.03 -14.84
C LEU A 184 4.67 18.69 -15.23
N PHE A 185 4.39 17.43 -15.60
CA PHE A 185 3.02 16.99 -15.89
C PHE A 185 2.10 17.15 -14.68
N ALA A 186 2.57 16.78 -13.48
CA ALA A 186 1.81 16.92 -12.25
C ALA A 186 1.52 18.40 -11.93
N PHE A 187 2.49 19.28 -12.17
CA PHE A 187 2.33 20.73 -12.04
C PHE A 187 1.26 21.26 -13.00
N TYR A 188 1.32 20.90 -14.28
CA TYR A 188 0.30 21.32 -15.26
C TYR A 188 -1.09 20.79 -14.89
N PHE A 189 -1.20 19.52 -14.50
CA PHE A 189 -2.48 18.94 -14.08
C PHE A 189 -3.06 19.60 -12.83
N ALA A 190 -2.23 19.95 -11.85
CA ALA A 190 -2.71 20.63 -10.64
C ALA A 190 -3.08 22.11 -10.91
N ALA A 191 -2.23 22.83 -11.66
CA ALA A 191 -2.43 24.23 -11.99
C ALA A 191 -3.67 24.44 -12.88
N ASP A 192 -3.81 23.64 -13.94
CA ASP A 192 -4.91 23.68 -14.90
C ASP A 192 -6.03 22.68 -14.58
N GLY A 193 -6.09 22.13 -13.36
CA GLY A 193 -7.10 21.15 -12.94
C GLY A 193 -8.55 21.50 -13.32
N PRO A 194 -9.03 22.75 -13.16
CA PRO A 194 -10.37 23.14 -13.59
C PRO A 194 -10.55 23.15 -15.11
N ARG A 195 -9.50 23.46 -15.88
CA ARG A 195 -9.54 23.39 -17.35
C ARG A 195 -9.55 21.95 -17.81
N LEU A 196 -8.74 21.08 -17.19
CA LEU A 196 -8.72 19.65 -17.47
C LEU A 196 -10.09 19.01 -17.18
N ARG A 197 -10.71 19.34 -16.04
CA ARG A 197 -12.07 18.90 -15.69
C ARG A 197 -13.10 19.33 -16.73
N ARG A 198 -13.06 20.59 -17.17
CA ARG A 198 -13.97 21.10 -18.21
C ARG A 198 -13.74 20.42 -19.56
N ALA A 199 -12.48 20.24 -19.97
CA ALA A 199 -12.12 19.58 -21.21
C ALA A 199 -12.62 18.13 -21.23
N LEU A 200 -12.41 17.39 -20.14
CA LEU A 200 -12.95 16.04 -19.99
C LEU A 200 -14.48 16.05 -20.10
N CYS A 201 -15.18 16.87 -19.30
CA CYS A 201 -16.64 16.95 -19.32
C CYS A 201 -17.22 17.38 -20.68
N SER A 202 -16.49 18.17 -21.47
CA SER A 202 -16.94 18.65 -22.79
C SER A 202 -17.13 17.53 -23.82
N VAL A 203 -16.49 16.38 -23.63
CA VAL A 203 -16.59 15.21 -24.51
C VAL A 203 -17.74 14.28 -24.06
N LEU A 204 -18.26 14.44 -22.84
CA LEU A 204 -19.31 13.57 -22.30
C LEU A 204 -20.73 14.16 -22.48
N PRO A 205 -21.75 13.29 -22.66
CA PRO A 205 -23.15 13.69 -22.57
C PRO A 205 -23.50 14.29 -21.21
N LEU A 206 -24.40 15.28 -21.17
CA LEU A 206 -24.81 16.04 -19.97
C LEU A 206 -25.10 15.15 -18.73
N HIS A 207 -25.82 14.04 -18.91
CA HIS A 207 -26.17 13.13 -17.81
C HIS A 207 -24.95 12.48 -17.12
N ARG A 208 -23.84 12.27 -17.85
CA ARG A 208 -22.60 11.66 -17.32
C ARG A 208 -21.67 12.69 -16.68
N GLN A 209 -21.82 13.97 -16.99
CA GLN A 209 -20.90 15.02 -16.51
C GLN A 209 -20.95 15.14 -14.99
N THR A 210 -22.15 15.08 -14.38
CA THR A 210 -22.31 15.16 -12.93
C THR A 210 -21.68 13.95 -12.21
N GLU A 211 -21.79 12.75 -12.79
CA GLU A 211 -21.18 11.53 -12.23
C GLU A 211 -19.66 11.61 -12.27
N VAL A 212 -19.07 12.07 -13.38
CA VAL A 212 -17.61 12.21 -13.53
C VAL A 212 -17.06 13.28 -12.57
N LEU A 213 -17.74 14.42 -12.43
CA LEU A 213 -17.32 15.46 -11.49
C LEU A 213 -17.37 14.98 -10.04
N ARG A 214 -18.45 14.26 -9.66
CA ARG A 214 -18.55 13.65 -8.33
C ARG A 214 -17.43 12.63 -8.10
N ALA A 215 -17.12 11.79 -9.09
CA ALA A 215 -16.05 10.81 -8.98
C ALA A 215 -14.67 11.47 -8.86
N TRP A 216 -14.44 12.58 -9.57
CA TRP A 216 -13.24 13.40 -9.43
C TRP A 216 -13.09 13.95 -8.00
N GLU A 217 -14.14 14.56 -7.46
CA GLU A 217 -14.12 15.12 -6.09
C GLU A 217 -13.85 14.04 -5.05
N ILE A 218 -14.45 12.86 -5.21
CA ILE A 218 -14.17 11.70 -4.36
C ILE A 218 -12.70 11.28 -4.50
N ALA A 219 -12.18 11.23 -5.72
CA ALA A 219 -10.79 10.86 -5.98
C ALA A 219 -9.79 11.82 -5.29
N VAL A 220 -10.03 13.12 -5.41
CA VAL A 220 -9.24 14.16 -4.72
C VAL A 220 -9.34 14.02 -3.21
N ALA A 221 -10.57 13.90 -2.67
CA ALA A 221 -10.78 13.81 -1.24
C ALA A 221 -10.17 12.54 -0.62
N LYS A 222 -10.24 11.39 -1.30
CA LYS A 222 -9.65 10.13 -0.84
C LYS A 222 -8.14 10.14 -0.93
N THR A 223 -7.58 10.61 -2.06
CA THR A 223 -6.13 10.69 -2.27
C THR A 223 -5.49 11.69 -1.31
N GLY A 224 -6.06 12.89 -1.24
CA GLY A 224 -5.66 13.96 -0.34
C GLY A 224 -5.79 13.59 1.13
N GLY A 225 -6.94 13.02 1.52
CA GLY A 225 -7.19 12.58 2.89
C GLY A 225 -6.23 11.49 3.34
N TYR A 226 -5.93 10.52 2.46
CA TYR A 226 -4.92 9.48 2.72
C TYR A 226 -3.53 10.10 2.92
N LEU A 227 -3.09 10.95 2.00
CA LEU A 227 -1.76 11.56 2.07
C LEU A 227 -1.62 12.48 3.29
N TYR A 228 -2.66 13.24 3.63
CA TYR A 228 -2.72 14.04 4.85
C TYR A 228 -2.62 13.17 6.11
N SER A 229 -3.38 12.07 6.15
CA SER A 229 -3.35 11.13 7.29
C SER A 229 -1.95 10.54 7.47
N ARG A 230 -1.31 10.09 6.38
CA ARG A 230 0.05 9.55 6.38
C ARG A 230 1.10 10.58 6.77
N GLY A 231 1.01 11.80 6.22
CA GLY A 231 1.91 12.90 6.56
C GLY A 231 1.80 13.32 8.03
N LEU A 232 0.58 13.40 8.57
CA LEU A 232 0.36 13.70 9.99
C LEU A 232 0.91 12.59 10.89
N MET A 233 0.71 11.32 10.53
CA MET A 233 1.31 10.20 11.25
C MET A 233 2.83 10.21 11.19
N ALA A 234 3.40 10.56 10.03
CA ALA A 234 4.84 10.64 9.86
C ALA A 234 5.43 11.75 10.73
N LEU A 235 4.73 12.89 10.85
CA LEU A 235 5.11 13.98 11.73
C LEU A 235 5.06 13.56 13.21
N ILE A 236 3.96 12.95 13.66
CA ILE A 236 3.81 12.51 15.06
C ILE A 236 4.87 11.45 15.40
N SER A 237 5.06 10.47 14.51
CA SER A 237 6.06 9.42 14.68
C SER A 237 7.47 9.98 14.70
N GLY A 238 7.80 10.88 13.76
CA GLY A 238 9.09 11.55 13.72
C GLY A 238 9.37 12.34 14.99
N ILE A 239 8.43 13.15 15.48
CA ILE A 239 8.59 13.91 16.72
C ILE A 239 8.79 12.97 17.92
N ALA A 240 7.99 11.91 18.02
CA ALA A 240 8.09 10.94 19.12
C ALA A 240 9.46 10.25 19.14
N HIS A 241 9.97 9.82 17.98
CA HIS A 241 11.29 9.21 17.86
C HIS A 241 12.43 10.22 18.03
N TYR A 242 12.24 11.48 17.59
CA TYR A 242 13.21 12.56 17.82
C TYR A 242 13.45 12.76 19.31
N VAL A 243 12.37 12.89 20.10
CA VAL A 243 12.47 13.07 21.55
C VAL A 243 13.20 11.90 22.21
N LEU A 244 12.91 10.66 21.81
CA LEU A 244 13.62 9.49 22.33
C LEU A 244 15.12 9.51 21.99
N LEU A 245 15.45 9.72 20.71
CA LEU A 245 16.83 9.67 20.23
C LEU A 245 17.68 10.80 20.84
N GLU A 246 17.09 11.97 21.03
CA GLU A 246 17.72 13.11 21.70
C GLU A 246 17.97 12.81 23.20
N ILE A 247 17.00 12.21 23.90
CA ILE A 247 17.16 11.79 25.31
C ILE A 247 18.30 10.77 25.46
N LEU A 248 18.42 9.84 24.52
CA LEU A 248 19.48 8.83 24.50
C LEU A 248 20.83 9.40 24.01
N GLY A 249 20.87 10.64 23.50
CA GLY A 249 22.08 11.25 22.95
C GLY A 249 22.59 10.55 21.69
N VAL A 250 21.69 9.98 20.87
CA VAL A 250 22.05 9.30 19.63
C VAL A 250 22.44 10.34 18.57
N PRO A 251 23.59 10.20 17.90
CA PRO A 251 24.00 11.15 16.88
C PRO A 251 23.01 11.16 15.71
N TYR A 252 22.84 12.33 15.08
CA TYR A 252 21.92 12.52 13.96
C TYR A 252 20.43 12.24 14.30
N ALA A 253 20.03 12.42 15.56
CA ALA A 253 18.64 12.25 16.01
C ALA A 253 17.59 12.92 15.09
N PRO A 254 17.76 14.17 14.59
CA PRO A 254 16.80 14.77 13.66
C PRO A 254 16.67 14.00 12.33
N ALA A 255 17.78 13.58 11.74
CA ALA A 255 17.78 12.86 10.47
C ALA A 255 17.13 11.49 10.62
N LEU A 256 17.50 10.76 11.68
CA LEU A 256 16.94 9.46 12.04
C LEU A 256 15.44 9.55 12.36
N ALA A 257 15.00 10.59 13.05
CA ALA A 257 13.59 10.80 13.36
C ALA A 257 12.75 11.04 12.10
N VAL A 258 13.22 11.89 11.18
CA VAL A 258 12.55 12.10 9.89
C VAL A 258 12.53 10.82 9.06
N TRP A 259 13.64 10.06 9.04
CA TRP A 259 13.70 8.73 8.43
C TRP A 259 12.62 7.80 9.00
N VAL A 260 12.55 7.67 10.34
CA VAL A 260 11.59 6.79 10.98
C VAL A 260 10.16 7.20 10.65
N GLY A 261 9.85 8.49 10.79
CA GLY A 261 8.53 9.03 10.50
C GLY A 261 8.11 8.79 9.05
N LEU A 262 9.00 9.00 8.08
CA LEU A 262 8.65 8.83 6.67
C LEU A 262 8.50 7.34 6.28
N ILE A 263 9.51 6.53 6.60
CA ILE A 263 9.57 5.14 6.16
C ILE A 263 8.49 4.29 6.82
N SER A 264 8.18 4.54 8.10
CA SER A 264 7.11 3.81 8.80
C SER A 264 5.75 3.99 8.12
N GLN A 265 5.43 5.20 7.66
CA GLN A 265 4.06 5.50 7.21
C GLN A 265 3.83 5.28 5.73
N PHE A 266 4.89 5.35 4.92
CA PHE A 266 4.80 5.23 3.48
C PHE A 266 5.17 3.83 2.96
N ILE A 267 5.75 2.95 3.78
CA ILE A 267 5.99 1.55 3.46
C ILE A 267 5.06 0.65 4.29
N PRO A 268 3.96 0.12 3.73
CA PRO A 268 3.02 -0.71 4.49
C PRO A 268 3.66 -1.99 5.04
N THR A 269 3.14 -2.48 6.18
CA THR A 269 3.46 -3.78 6.83
C THR A 269 4.89 -3.95 7.38
N ILE A 270 5.90 -3.53 6.62
CA ILE A 270 7.32 -3.71 6.96
C ILE A 270 7.95 -2.36 7.35
N GLY A 271 7.31 -1.24 6.99
CA GLY A 271 7.86 0.11 7.15
C GLY A 271 8.36 0.41 8.54
N THR A 272 7.60 0.13 9.60
CA THR A 272 8.05 0.41 10.97
C THR A 272 9.32 -0.35 11.35
N TYR A 273 9.42 -1.62 10.95
CA TYR A 273 10.60 -2.44 11.27
C TYR A 273 11.83 -1.97 10.49
N LEU A 274 11.65 -1.61 9.22
CA LEU A 274 12.72 -1.04 8.38
C LEU A 274 13.09 0.39 8.82
N ALA A 275 12.12 1.16 9.27
CA ALA A 275 12.29 2.50 9.80
C ALA A 275 13.10 2.47 11.09
N GLY A 276 12.75 1.58 12.02
CA GLY A 276 13.39 1.44 13.32
C GLY A 276 14.76 0.77 13.29
N SER A 277 15.08 0.00 12.25
CA SER A 277 16.37 -0.70 12.16
C SER A 277 17.56 0.26 12.05
N LEU A 278 17.44 1.34 11.27
CA LEU A 278 18.53 2.30 11.08
C LEU A 278 18.88 3.06 12.38
N PRO A 279 17.95 3.71 13.11
CA PRO A 279 18.27 4.32 14.40
C PRO A 279 18.76 3.31 15.43
N MET A 280 18.25 2.07 15.41
CA MET A 280 18.71 1.02 16.33
C MET A 280 20.18 0.64 16.06
N LEU A 281 20.57 0.53 14.78
CA LEU A 281 21.95 0.27 14.38
C LEU A 281 22.87 1.41 14.84
N ILE A 282 22.46 2.67 14.65
CA ILE A 282 23.25 3.84 15.08
C ILE A 282 23.31 3.95 16.61
N ALA A 283 22.22 3.64 17.31
CA ALA A 283 22.23 3.61 18.77
C ALA A 283 23.17 2.52 19.32
N PHE A 284 23.26 1.38 18.62
CA PHE A 284 24.15 0.27 18.99
C PHE A 284 25.63 0.66 18.96
N THR A 285 26.06 1.51 18.02
CA THR A 285 27.47 1.95 17.93
C THR A 285 27.87 2.83 19.12
N VAL A 286 26.92 3.54 19.73
CA VAL A 286 27.14 4.35 20.92
C VAL A 286 27.13 3.48 22.18
N ASN A 287 26.06 2.73 22.39
CA ASN A 287 25.91 1.82 23.53
C ASN A 287 24.94 0.68 23.15
N PRO A 288 25.32 -0.60 23.32
CA PRO A 288 24.44 -1.73 23.02
C PRO A 288 23.07 -1.65 23.73
N TRP A 289 23.02 -1.05 24.92
CA TRP A 289 21.79 -0.90 25.68
C TRP A 289 20.82 0.13 25.08
N TYR A 290 21.33 1.15 24.37
CA TYR A 290 20.49 2.14 23.69
C TYR A 290 19.71 1.52 22.54
N ALA A 291 20.30 0.56 21.82
CA ALA A 291 19.59 -0.19 20.78
C ALA A 291 18.38 -0.94 21.34
N VAL A 292 18.50 -1.51 22.55
CA VAL A 292 17.40 -2.20 23.25
C VAL A 292 16.29 -1.21 23.63
N TRP A 293 16.65 -0.02 24.14
CA TRP A 293 15.67 1.03 24.45
C TRP A 293 14.95 1.54 23.19
N VAL A 294 15.68 1.75 22.09
CA VAL A 294 15.10 2.13 20.80
C VAL A 294 14.15 1.04 20.30
N LEU A 295 14.55 -0.23 20.32
CA LEU A 295 13.70 -1.36 19.94
C LEU A 295 12.42 -1.41 20.80
N GLY A 296 12.55 -1.33 22.12
CA GLY A 296 11.42 -1.34 23.05
C GLY A 296 10.46 -0.18 22.76
N PHE A 297 10.98 1.02 22.52
CA PHE A 297 10.17 2.18 22.16
C PHE A 297 9.45 2.00 20.83
N VAL A 298 10.14 1.54 19.77
CA VAL A 298 9.53 1.29 18.45
C VAL A 298 8.36 0.31 18.58
N VAL A 299 8.52 -0.76 19.35
CA VAL A 299 7.46 -1.75 19.59
C VAL A 299 6.28 -1.13 20.35
N ILE A 300 6.53 -0.39 21.43
CA ILE A 300 5.47 0.27 22.23
C ILE A 300 4.75 1.33 21.40
N TYR A 301 5.51 2.17 20.70
CA TYR A 301 4.99 3.21 19.82
C TYR A 301 4.14 2.60 18.71
N GLN A 302 4.55 1.48 18.11
CA GLN A 302 3.73 0.78 17.12
C GLN A 302 2.36 0.36 17.67
N GLN A 303 2.30 -0.11 18.92
CA GLN A 303 1.01 -0.43 19.54
C GLN A 303 0.18 0.82 19.77
N PHE A 304 0.79 1.89 20.28
CA PHE A 304 0.12 3.18 20.46
C PHE A 304 -0.43 3.73 19.13
N GLU A 305 0.35 3.64 18.06
CA GLU A 305 -0.06 4.05 16.73
C GLU A 305 -1.25 3.21 16.25
N ASN A 306 -1.15 1.88 16.32
CA ASN A 306 -2.18 0.96 15.84
C ASN A 306 -3.52 1.10 16.60
N TYR A 307 -3.47 1.28 17.92
CA TYR A 307 -4.67 1.29 18.76
C TYR A 307 -5.27 2.68 18.97
N LEU A 308 -4.46 3.73 19.06
CA LEU A 308 -4.92 5.09 19.38
C LEU A 308 -4.89 6.00 18.15
N LEU A 309 -3.74 6.15 17.51
CA LEU A 309 -3.59 7.15 16.45
C LEU A 309 -4.32 6.72 15.18
N GLN A 310 -4.08 5.51 14.69
CA GLN A 310 -4.57 5.02 13.41
C GLN A 310 -6.10 5.08 13.30
N PRO A 311 -6.88 4.62 14.30
CA PRO A 311 -8.33 4.74 14.26
C PRO A 311 -8.81 6.18 14.35
N ARG A 312 -8.12 7.05 15.11
CA ARG A 312 -8.51 8.47 15.28
C ARG A 312 -8.27 9.29 14.00
N ILE A 313 -7.17 9.04 13.30
CA ILE A 313 -6.72 9.86 12.16
C ILE A 313 -7.24 9.29 10.83
N THR A 314 -7.26 7.96 10.67
CA THR A 314 -7.56 7.32 9.36
C THR A 314 -9.04 6.98 9.16
N ALA A 315 -9.86 6.90 10.23
CA ALA A 315 -11.26 6.44 10.13
C ALA A 315 -12.16 7.29 9.21
N LYS A 316 -11.77 8.51 8.85
CA LYS A 316 -12.55 9.38 7.94
C LYS A 316 -12.06 9.36 6.50
N THR A 317 -10.89 8.78 6.21
CA THR A 317 -10.20 9.02 4.93
C THR A 317 -10.31 7.84 3.96
N VAL A 318 -10.12 6.58 4.39
CA VAL A 318 -10.18 5.42 3.48
C VAL A 318 -10.75 4.19 4.18
N ASP A 319 -11.90 3.68 3.70
CA ASP A 319 -12.53 2.45 4.17
C ASP A 319 -12.32 1.35 3.10
N ILE A 320 -11.14 0.74 3.13
CA ILE A 320 -10.75 -0.34 2.22
C ILE A 320 -10.39 -1.55 3.07
N HIS A 321 -10.87 -2.72 2.65
CA HIS A 321 -10.53 -3.99 3.28
C HIS A 321 -8.99 -4.19 3.29
N PRO A 322 -8.35 -4.55 4.42
CA PRO A 322 -6.90 -4.65 4.53
C PRO A 322 -6.24 -5.52 3.45
N ALA A 323 -6.88 -6.63 3.07
CA ALA A 323 -6.38 -7.50 2.01
C ALA A 323 -6.36 -6.81 0.63
N VAL A 324 -7.34 -5.95 0.32
CA VAL A 324 -7.39 -5.19 -0.93
C VAL A 324 -6.31 -4.10 -0.92
N ALA A 325 -6.13 -3.42 0.22
CA ALA A 325 -5.05 -2.46 0.37
C ALA A 325 -3.67 -3.12 0.19
N PHE A 326 -3.42 -4.26 0.85
CA PHE A 326 -2.17 -5.00 0.73
C PHE A 326 -1.92 -5.52 -0.70
N GLY A 327 -2.93 -6.16 -1.31
CA GLY A 327 -2.86 -6.63 -2.69
C GLY A 327 -2.61 -5.49 -3.68
N SER A 328 -3.23 -4.33 -3.46
CA SER A 328 -2.99 -3.14 -4.30
C SER A 328 -1.55 -2.65 -4.23
N VAL A 329 -0.93 -2.67 -3.05
CA VAL A 329 0.46 -2.22 -2.86
C VAL A 329 1.41 -3.16 -3.57
N ILE A 330 1.18 -4.48 -3.49
CA ILE A 330 1.97 -5.47 -4.24
C ILE A 330 1.81 -5.25 -5.75
N ALA A 331 0.58 -5.12 -6.24
CA ALA A 331 0.32 -4.88 -7.65
C ALA A 331 0.95 -3.56 -8.14
N GLY A 332 0.80 -2.48 -7.36
CA GLY A 332 1.41 -1.19 -7.65
C GLY A 332 2.93 -1.26 -7.68
N THR A 333 3.54 -1.98 -6.73
CA THR A 333 4.98 -2.22 -6.69
C THR A 333 5.47 -2.97 -7.93
N ALA A 334 4.74 -4.00 -8.35
CA ALA A 334 5.08 -4.78 -9.54
C ALA A 334 4.97 -3.96 -10.85
N LEU A 335 4.00 -3.05 -10.93
CA LEU A 335 3.75 -2.25 -12.14
C LEU A 335 4.65 -1.01 -12.25
N LEU A 336 4.83 -0.29 -11.15
CA LEU A 336 5.44 1.06 -11.14
C LEU A 336 6.57 1.20 -10.10
N GLY A 337 7.01 0.09 -9.49
CA GLY A 337 8.03 0.10 -8.44
C GLY A 337 7.58 0.86 -7.19
N ALA A 338 8.54 1.51 -6.53
CA ALA A 338 8.31 2.25 -5.28
C ALA A 338 7.21 3.33 -5.42
N VAL A 339 7.10 3.98 -6.57
CA VAL A 339 6.08 5.00 -6.83
C VAL A 339 4.69 4.39 -6.88
N GLY A 340 4.55 3.20 -7.48
CA GLY A 340 3.29 2.45 -7.49
C GLY A 340 2.85 2.00 -6.12
N ALA A 341 3.78 1.59 -5.26
CA ALA A 341 3.49 1.21 -3.88
C ALA A 341 2.86 2.37 -3.09
N LEU A 342 3.38 3.59 -3.25
CA LEU A 342 2.89 4.80 -2.59
C LEU A 342 1.47 5.18 -3.03
N ILE A 343 1.20 5.06 -4.33
CA ILE A 343 -0.04 5.52 -4.96
C ILE A 343 -1.11 4.43 -4.98
N ALA A 344 -0.74 3.16 -4.78
CA ALA A 344 -1.61 1.99 -4.89
C ALA A 344 -2.91 2.10 -4.08
N ILE A 345 -2.82 2.50 -2.81
CA ILE A 345 -3.99 2.56 -1.92
C ILE A 345 -4.94 3.67 -2.37
N PRO A 346 -4.50 4.93 -2.57
CA PRO A 346 -5.32 5.96 -3.20
C PRO A 346 -5.91 5.53 -4.55
N ALA A 347 -5.09 4.97 -5.45
CA ALA A 347 -5.54 4.53 -6.76
C ALA A 347 -6.62 3.46 -6.70
N THR A 348 -6.50 2.54 -5.73
CA THR A 348 -7.53 1.52 -5.51
C THR A 348 -8.78 2.12 -4.89
N ALA A 349 -8.63 3.09 -3.98
CA ALA A 349 -9.75 3.83 -3.40
C ALA A 349 -10.54 4.58 -4.48
N THR A 350 -9.84 5.29 -5.37
CA THR A 350 -10.44 6.04 -6.47
C THR A 350 -11.10 5.09 -7.46
N LEU A 351 -10.41 4.02 -7.85
CA LEU A 351 -10.95 3.00 -8.74
C LEU A 351 -12.21 2.36 -8.15
N GLN A 352 -12.20 1.98 -6.87
CA GLN A 352 -13.37 1.43 -6.18
C GLN A 352 -14.53 2.42 -6.13
N ALA A 353 -14.27 3.71 -5.94
CA ALA A 353 -15.30 4.76 -5.98
C ALA A 353 -15.89 4.94 -7.38
N PHE A 354 -15.05 4.95 -8.42
CA PHE A 354 -15.49 5.00 -9.82
C PHE A 354 -16.33 3.77 -10.20
N LEU A 355 -15.87 2.56 -9.81
CA LEU A 355 -16.61 1.33 -10.03
C LEU A 355 -17.94 1.33 -9.25
N GLY A 356 -17.94 1.84 -8.01
CA GLY A 356 -19.18 1.96 -7.22
C GLY A 356 -20.18 2.97 -7.79
N ALA A 357 -19.72 3.98 -8.53
CA ALA A 357 -20.59 4.91 -9.23
C ALA A 357 -21.20 4.31 -10.52
N TYR A 358 -20.47 3.40 -11.18
CA TYR A 358 -20.91 2.79 -12.44
C TYR A 358 -21.65 1.45 -12.25
N ILE A 359 -21.32 0.71 -11.19
CA ILE A 359 -21.93 -0.58 -10.85
C ILE A 359 -23.08 -0.32 -9.88
N LYS A 360 -24.30 -0.50 -10.35
CA LYS A 360 -25.52 -0.48 -9.53
C LYS A 360 -25.39 -1.58 -8.46
N ARG A 361 -25.01 -1.21 -7.23
CA ARG A 361 -25.09 -2.13 -6.08
C ARG A 361 -26.57 -2.37 -5.82
N TYR A 362 -27.04 -3.55 -6.21
CA TYR A 362 -28.31 -4.06 -5.71
C TYR A 362 -28.13 -4.33 -4.22
N GLU A 363 -29.03 -3.83 -3.37
CA GLU A 363 -29.10 -4.26 -1.98
C GLU A 363 -29.19 -5.78 -1.98
N VAL A 364 -28.20 -6.41 -1.36
CA VAL A 364 -28.26 -7.85 -1.12
C VAL A 364 -29.41 -8.04 -0.15
N THR A 365 -30.47 -8.72 -0.59
CA THR A 365 -31.56 -9.16 0.28
C THR A 365 -30.97 -9.72 1.56
N ASP A 366 -31.45 -9.25 2.72
CA ASP A 366 -31.01 -9.70 4.05
C ASP A 366 -31.32 -11.19 4.23
N ASP A 367 -30.53 -12.07 3.60
CA ASP A 367 -30.61 -13.51 3.76
C ASP A 367 -29.77 -13.89 5.00
N PRO A 368 -30.36 -14.61 5.97
CA PRO A 368 -29.64 -15.08 7.15
C PRO A 368 -28.42 -15.96 6.83
N ARG A 369 -28.21 -16.41 5.58
CA ARG A 369 -26.99 -17.11 5.13
C ARG A 369 -25.80 -16.18 4.87
N VAL A 370 -26.04 -14.90 4.60
CA VAL A 370 -24.99 -13.87 4.41
C VAL A 370 -24.54 -13.29 5.76
N GLN A 371 -25.45 -13.27 6.73
CA GLN A 371 -25.09 -12.98 8.11
C GLN A 371 -24.46 -14.23 8.73
N GLY A 372 -23.13 -14.31 8.76
CA GLY A 372 -22.42 -15.31 9.56
C GLY A 372 -23.04 -15.36 10.96
N GLY A 373 -23.70 -16.48 11.27
CA GLY A 373 -24.65 -16.58 12.37
C GLY A 373 -24.00 -16.40 13.73
N ASN A 374 -23.86 -15.16 14.20
CA ASN A 374 -23.64 -14.88 15.62
C ASN A 374 -23.81 -13.41 16.05
N ARG A 375 -24.87 -12.72 15.61
CA ARG A 375 -25.34 -11.56 16.38
C ARG A 375 -26.22 -12.05 17.52
N LYS A 376 -25.58 -12.47 18.63
CA LYS A 376 -26.29 -12.56 19.92
C LYS A 376 -26.97 -11.20 20.15
N PRO A 377 -28.29 -11.17 20.44
CA PRO A 377 -28.95 -9.91 20.76
C PRO A 377 -28.21 -9.31 21.95
N LYS A 378 -27.75 -8.06 21.78
CA LYS A 378 -27.02 -7.29 22.78
C LYS A 378 -27.89 -7.28 24.04
N GLY A 379 -27.58 -8.17 24.99
CA GLY A 379 -28.37 -8.37 26.19
C GLY A 379 -28.56 -7.02 26.86
N GLU A 380 -29.82 -6.61 27.01
CA GLU A 380 -30.15 -5.36 27.68
C GLU A 380 -29.39 -5.31 29.02
N SER A 381 -28.56 -4.28 29.17
CA SER A 381 -27.76 -4.10 30.37
C SER A 381 -28.69 -4.16 31.58
N ARG A 382 -28.27 -4.83 32.65
CA ARG A 382 -29.07 -4.89 33.90
C ARG A 382 -29.46 -3.49 34.38
N LEU A 383 -28.64 -2.48 34.05
CA LEU A 383 -28.91 -1.05 34.22
C LEU A 383 -30.11 -0.53 33.41
N ALA A 384 -30.30 -0.94 32.15
CA ALA A 384 -31.46 -0.57 31.35
C ALA A 384 -32.76 -1.21 31.88
N ARG A 385 -32.67 -2.44 32.40
CA ARG A 385 -33.78 -3.12 33.09
C ARG A 385 -34.10 -2.46 34.43
N ALA A 386 -33.10 -2.16 35.25
CA ALA A 386 -33.27 -1.46 36.52
C ALA A 386 -33.85 -0.05 36.33
N ARG A 387 -33.39 0.68 35.30
CA ARG A 387 -33.90 2.01 34.97
C ARG A 387 -35.34 1.99 34.47
N ARG A 388 -35.76 0.93 33.76
CA ARG A 388 -37.18 0.74 33.39
C ARG A 388 -38.05 0.30 34.57
N ALA A 389 -37.52 -0.50 35.49
CA ALA A 389 -38.22 -0.85 36.73
C ALA A 389 -38.44 0.39 37.61
N LEU A 390 -37.43 1.24 37.76
CA LEU A 390 -37.53 2.51 38.47
C LEU A 390 -38.47 3.50 37.78
N ARG A 391 -38.55 3.49 36.44
CA ARG A 391 -39.50 4.31 35.68
C ARG A 391 -40.94 3.81 35.74
N ARG A 392 -41.16 2.53 36.02
CA ARG A 392 -42.50 1.94 36.22
C ARG A 392 -43.00 2.03 37.65
N GLY A 393 -42.11 2.26 38.63
CA GLY A 393 -42.50 2.49 40.04
C GLY A 393 -42.96 3.91 40.36
N GLY A 394 -42.93 4.85 39.40
CA GLY A 394 -43.21 6.28 39.63
C GLY A 394 -44.38 6.86 38.83
N SER A 395 -45.30 6.03 38.33
CA SER A 395 -46.44 6.52 37.53
C SER A 395 -47.59 5.53 37.71
N GLN A 396 -48.59 5.77 38.57
CA GLN A 396 -49.73 6.69 38.40
C GLN A 396 -50.68 6.49 39.62
N PRO A 397 -51.78 7.24 39.85
CA PRO A 397 -52.37 8.34 39.05
C PRO A 397 -52.75 9.61 39.86
N ALA A 398 -53.16 10.64 39.11
CA ALA A 398 -54.17 11.66 39.45
C ALA A 398 -54.05 12.48 40.74
N LEU A 399 -53.89 13.79 40.58
CA LEU A 399 -54.60 14.83 41.35
C LEU A 399 -54.41 16.19 40.64
N GLY A 400 -55.38 16.52 39.79
CA GLY A 400 -55.78 17.90 39.48
C GLY A 400 -57.23 18.00 39.91
N ALA A 401 -57.47 18.63 41.05
CA ALA A 401 -58.79 18.87 41.61
C ALA A 401 -59.34 20.16 41.00
N ASP A 402 -60.47 20.04 40.31
CA ASP A 402 -61.48 21.09 40.25
C ASP A 402 -62.29 21.03 41.56
N ALA A 403 -62.68 22.21 42.04
CA ALA A 403 -63.50 22.40 43.21
C ALA A 403 -64.91 21.80 43.01
N GLU A 404 -65.41 21.08 44.00
CA GLU A 404 -66.61 21.45 44.78
C GLU A 404 -66.96 20.41 45.87
N ASP A 405 -67.43 20.95 47.00
CA ASP A 405 -68.29 20.38 48.05
C ASP A 405 -67.79 19.35 49.10
N GLY A 406 -68.11 19.67 50.37
CA GLY A 406 -68.59 18.70 51.36
C GLY A 406 -67.62 17.95 52.30
N ALA A 407 -67.44 18.49 53.52
CA ALA A 407 -67.39 17.80 54.82
C ALA A 407 -66.34 16.68 55.15
N GLY A 408 -65.62 16.87 56.27
CA GLY A 408 -65.48 15.82 57.30
C GLY A 408 -64.13 15.13 57.55
N ALA A 409 -63.39 15.65 58.54
CA ALA A 409 -62.72 14.93 59.64
C ALA A 409 -61.51 13.96 59.43
N ALA A 410 -60.48 14.21 60.27
CA ALA A 410 -59.61 13.25 60.99
C ALA A 410 -58.63 12.36 60.17
N LEU A 411 -57.40 11.98 60.58
CA LEU A 411 -56.43 12.29 61.65
C LEU A 411 -55.23 11.32 61.42
N ALA A 412 -54.09 11.60 62.07
CA ALA A 412 -53.03 10.65 62.45
C ALA A 412 -51.90 10.29 61.47
N ALA A 413 -50.72 10.82 61.83
CA ALA A 413 -49.35 10.43 61.47
C ALA A 413 -48.87 9.23 62.33
N PRO A 414 -47.57 9.03 62.59
CA PRO A 414 -46.43 8.66 61.72
C PRO A 414 -45.69 7.41 62.30
N ALA A 415 -44.54 7.00 61.73
CA ALA A 415 -43.32 6.71 62.53
C ALA A 415 -42.12 6.30 61.67
N ILE A 416 -40.96 6.76 62.14
CA ILE A 416 -39.59 6.63 61.62
C ILE A 416 -38.81 5.77 62.65
N VAL A 417 -37.51 5.52 62.39
CA VAL A 417 -36.40 5.03 63.26
C VAL A 417 -36.00 3.58 62.88
N GLY A 418 -34.72 3.19 62.76
CA GLY A 418 -33.39 3.77 63.01
C GLY A 418 -32.36 2.67 62.67
N ALA A 419 -31.20 3.00 62.07
CA ALA A 419 -29.89 3.11 62.72
C ALA A 419 -29.28 1.78 63.23
N GLY A 420 -28.01 1.51 62.87
CA GLY A 420 -27.18 0.52 63.58
C GLY A 420 -25.99 -0.04 62.80
N ASP A 421 -24.79 0.32 63.27
CA ASP A 421 -23.44 0.13 62.73
C ASP A 421 -22.75 -1.24 62.94
N SER A 422 -21.56 -1.37 62.34
CA SER A 422 -20.36 -2.16 62.76
C SER A 422 -20.38 -3.68 62.48
N ALA A 423 -19.29 -4.43 62.30
CA ALA A 423 -17.83 -4.24 62.16
C ALA A 423 -17.18 -5.63 61.89
N ALA A 424 -15.86 -5.62 61.60
CA ALA A 424 -14.87 -6.71 61.72
C ALA A 424 -14.89 -7.83 60.63
N ALA A 425 -13.84 -8.13 59.85
CA ALA A 425 -12.40 -8.38 60.06
C ALA A 425 -12.05 -9.89 60.06
N GLY A 426 -11.05 -10.29 59.25
CA GLY A 426 -10.07 -11.34 59.62
C GLY A 426 -9.91 -12.56 58.69
N GLY A 427 -8.66 -12.73 58.19
CA GLY A 427 -7.97 -14.03 57.95
C GLY A 427 -8.18 -14.69 56.57
N ALA A 428 -7.24 -14.74 55.62
CA ALA A 428 -5.86 -15.27 55.55
C ALA A 428 -5.76 -16.78 55.24
N ALA A 429 -4.70 -17.11 54.47
CA ALA A 429 -4.10 -18.44 54.19
C ALA A 429 -4.75 -19.29 53.06
N THR A 430 -4.06 -20.00 52.15
CA THR A 430 -2.71 -20.04 51.52
C THR A 430 -2.67 -21.30 50.65
N VAL A 431 -1.87 -21.29 49.56
CA VAL A 431 -1.18 -22.46 48.92
C VAL A 431 -2.09 -23.47 48.19
N GLY A 432 -1.80 -24.00 47.00
CA GLY A 432 -0.66 -23.92 46.10
C GLY A 432 -0.54 -25.24 45.29
N SER A 433 0.11 -25.18 44.12
CA SER A 433 0.62 -26.31 43.32
C SER A 433 -0.45 -27.16 42.59
N GLY A 434 -0.30 -27.59 41.34
CA GLY A 434 0.83 -27.57 40.41
C GLY A 434 0.67 -28.69 39.37
N ALA A 435 1.54 -28.65 38.37
CA ALA A 435 1.99 -29.74 37.49
C ALA A 435 1.26 -30.02 36.15
N ALA A 436 2.13 -30.04 35.14
CA ALA A 436 1.98 -30.45 33.75
C ALA A 436 1.90 -31.98 33.56
N SER A 437 1.46 -32.41 32.36
CA SER A 437 2.16 -33.37 31.46
C SER A 437 1.26 -33.72 30.26
N SER A 438 1.73 -33.55 29.01
CA SER A 438 2.14 -34.61 28.04
C SER A 438 0.99 -35.39 27.35
N VAL A 439 1.01 -35.98 26.15
CA VAL A 439 1.84 -36.07 24.92
C VAL A 439 1.00 -36.95 23.92
N ALA A 440 1.21 -36.81 22.60
CA ALA A 440 0.99 -37.79 21.49
C ALA A 440 -0.45 -38.21 21.10
N VAL A 441 -0.80 -38.76 19.91
CA VAL A 441 -0.29 -38.96 18.52
C VAL A 441 -1.52 -39.52 17.75
N GLY A 442 -1.65 -39.29 16.43
CA GLY A 442 -2.24 -40.29 15.50
C GLY A 442 -3.49 -39.90 14.67
N SER A 443 -3.30 -39.78 13.35
CA SER A 443 -4.28 -40.14 12.29
C SER A 443 -3.85 -41.51 11.69
N PRO A 444 -4.51 -42.16 10.70
CA PRO A 444 -5.71 -41.84 9.90
C PRO A 444 -6.67 -43.03 9.57
N GLY A 445 -7.73 -42.78 8.78
CA GLY A 445 -8.52 -43.76 8.01
C GLY A 445 -9.88 -44.12 8.65
N ALA A 446 -10.97 -44.41 7.95
CA ALA A 446 -11.26 -44.64 6.54
C ALA A 446 -12.79 -44.76 6.38
N VAL A 447 -13.32 -44.31 5.23
CA VAL A 447 -14.41 -44.93 4.43
C VAL A 447 -15.77 -45.14 5.10
N ASP A 448 -16.80 -44.45 4.59
CA ASP A 448 -18.07 -45.11 4.29
C ASP A 448 -18.73 -44.48 3.05
N ALA A 449 -18.96 -45.34 2.07
CA ALA A 449 -19.62 -45.09 0.80
C ALA A 449 -20.72 -46.15 0.62
N ALA A 450 -21.90 -45.71 0.18
CA ALA A 450 -23.08 -46.43 -0.34
C ALA A 450 -24.34 -45.86 0.32
N ALA A 451 -25.47 -45.61 -0.34
CA ALA A 451 -25.96 -46.10 -1.62
C ALA A 451 -26.98 -45.10 -2.21
N VAL A 452 -27.01 -45.06 -3.55
CA VAL A 452 -28.09 -44.54 -4.39
C VAL A 452 -29.15 -45.64 -4.55
N PRO A 453 -30.43 -45.29 -4.78
CA PRO A 453 -31.07 -45.84 -5.98
C PRO A 453 -31.76 -44.78 -6.85
N GLU A 454 -31.62 -44.99 -8.16
CA GLU A 454 -32.40 -44.42 -9.26
C GLU A 454 -33.91 -44.74 -9.16
N ALA A 455 -34.76 -43.84 -9.66
CA ALA A 455 -35.46 -44.02 -10.95
C ALA A 455 -36.72 -43.14 -11.08
N SER A 456 -37.03 -42.81 -12.35
CA SER A 456 -38.24 -42.15 -12.89
C SER A 456 -38.34 -40.63 -12.66
N GLY A 457 -38.50 -39.76 -13.65
CA GLY A 457 -38.88 -39.93 -15.05
C GLY A 457 -39.89 -38.83 -15.38
N ASP A 458 -39.47 -37.79 -16.11
CA ASP A 458 -40.26 -37.23 -17.21
C ASP A 458 -39.49 -36.17 -18.00
N ALA A 459 -39.63 -36.27 -19.32
CA ALA A 459 -38.95 -35.50 -20.35
C ALA A 459 -39.84 -34.33 -20.85
N PRO A 460 -39.32 -33.42 -21.69
CA PRO A 460 -39.88 -32.09 -21.92
C PRO A 460 -40.82 -32.02 -23.12
N ALA A 461 -41.76 -31.08 -23.11
CA ALA A 461 -42.61 -30.77 -24.26
C ALA A 461 -42.25 -29.41 -24.87
N VAL A 462 -41.98 -29.47 -26.18
CA VAL A 462 -41.69 -28.40 -27.15
C VAL A 462 -43.00 -27.77 -27.64
N GLY A 463 -42.99 -26.48 -28.03
CA GLY A 463 -44.04 -25.92 -28.89
C GLY A 463 -44.02 -24.40 -29.08
N PRO A 464 -43.80 -23.86 -30.30
CA PRO A 464 -43.60 -22.44 -30.59
C PRO A 464 -44.87 -21.75 -31.12
N THR A 465 -44.98 -20.42 -30.98
CA THR A 465 -45.76 -19.60 -31.93
C THR A 465 -45.38 -18.12 -31.88
N ALA A 466 -45.02 -17.60 -33.05
CA ALA A 466 -44.84 -16.19 -33.37
C ALA A 466 -46.14 -15.37 -33.31
N LYS A 467 -46.03 -14.05 -33.09
CA LYS A 467 -46.81 -12.99 -33.76
C LYS A 467 -46.32 -11.58 -33.34
N GLU A 468 -45.55 -10.96 -34.22
CA GLU A 468 -45.63 -9.50 -34.49
C GLU A 468 -46.99 -9.21 -35.18
N PRO A 469 -47.58 -8.00 -35.06
CA PRO A 469 -47.20 -6.90 -35.96
C PRO A 469 -47.35 -5.44 -35.43
N LEU A 470 -46.47 -4.58 -35.95
CA LEU A 470 -46.67 -3.23 -36.56
C LEU A 470 -47.79 -2.27 -36.12
N GLY A 471 -47.37 -1.00 -35.95
CA GLY A 471 -48.15 0.25 -36.10
C GLY A 471 -47.77 1.25 -34.98
N GLY A 472 -47.21 2.44 -35.18
CA GLY A 472 -47.35 3.49 -36.20
C GLY A 472 -47.44 4.86 -35.47
N PRO A 473 -47.15 6.02 -36.10
CA PRO A 473 -46.38 7.12 -35.47
C PRO A 473 -47.18 8.40 -35.09
N VAL A 474 -46.42 9.45 -34.67
CA VAL A 474 -46.67 10.92 -34.76
C VAL A 474 -46.80 11.69 -33.42
N GLY A 475 -46.04 12.79 -33.31
CA GLY A 475 -46.31 13.89 -32.38
C GLY A 475 -45.15 14.86 -32.18
N GLU A 476 -44.90 15.75 -33.15
CA GLU A 476 -44.14 17.00 -32.96
C GLU A 476 -44.92 17.99 -32.07
N GLY A 477 -44.18 18.81 -31.30
CA GLY A 477 -44.66 19.95 -30.52
C GLY A 477 -43.49 20.72 -29.95
#